data_AF-A0A7V3LJ35-F1
#
_entry.id   AF-A0A7V3LJ35-F1
#
_cell.length_a   1.000
_cell.length_b   1.000
_cell.length_c   1.000
_cell.angle_alpha   90.00
_cell.angle_beta   90.00
_cell.angle_gamma   90.00
#
_symmetry.space_group_name_H-M   'P 1'
#
loop_
_entity.id
_entity.type
_entity.pdbx_description
1 polymer ?
#
loop_
_entity_poly.entity_id
_entity_poly.type
_entity_poly.pdbx_seq_one_letter_code
_entity_poly.pdbx_strand_id
1 'polypeptide(L)' 'TDKFGVVHLGLGKKSFTAEQLVENYSEVLNEIIRAKPAAAKGKYLRSITLTTTMGPGVPVDTSKTRSLLEEAA' A
#
# COMPACT_ATOMS: atom_id res chain seq x y z
N THR A 1 10.15 5.88 -8.00
CA THR A 1 10.47 4.44 -8.16
C THR A 1 11.97 4.28 -8.17
N ASP A 2 12.48 3.26 -7.49
CA ASP A 2 13.89 2.88 -7.63
C ASP A 2 14.13 2.18 -8.98
N LYS A 3 15.39 1.93 -9.36
CA LYS A 3 15.82 1.20 -10.56
C LYS A 3 15.18 -0.19 -10.68
N PHE A 4 14.81 -0.80 -9.55
CA PHE A 4 14.10 -2.08 -9.49
C PHE A 4 12.57 -1.96 -9.60
N GLY A 5 12.03 -0.75 -9.81
CA GLY A 5 10.59 -0.52 -9.92
C GLY A 5 9.84 -0.57 -8.58
N VAL A 6 10.56 -0.53 -7.46
CA VAL A 6 9.98 -0.51 -6.11
C VAL A 6 9.63 0.93 -5.73
N VAL A 7 8.45 1.11 -5.13
CA VAL A 7 7.99 2.38 -4.56
C VAL A 7 8.11 2.30 -3.04
N HIS A 8 8.88 3.22 -2.46
CA HIS A 8 9.02 3.37 -1.02
C HIS A 8 8.29 4.66 -0.61
N LEU A 9 7.37 4.56 0.34
CA LEU A 9 6.60 5.69 0.84
C LEU A 9 6.35 5.54 2.35
N GLY A 10 6.43 6.65 3.07
CA GLY A 10 5.99 6.72 4.46
C GLY A 10 4.48 6.95 4.53
N LEU A 11 3.73 6.00 5.09
CA LEU A 11 2.27 6.09 5.27
C LEU A 11 1.87 6.94 6.49
N GLY A 12 2.73 7.04 7.49
CA GLY A 12 2.45 7.77 8.72
C GLY A 12 3.40 7.41 9.87
N LYS A 13 3.04 7.85 11.07
CA LYS A 13 3.77 7.54 12.32
C LYS A 13 2.94 6.60 13.18
N LYS A 14 3.60 5.89 14.11
CA LYS A 14 2.94 5.05 15.12
C LYS A 14 1.90 5.80 15.96
N SER A 15 2.05 7.12 16.09
CA SER A 15 1.14 7.97 16.86
C SER A 15 -0.20 8.27 16.18
N PHE A 16 -0.40 7.84 14.92
CA PHE A 16 -1.67 8.04 14.21
C PHE A 16 -2.68 6.97 14.60
N THR A 17 -3.97 7.29 14.46
CA THR A 17 -5.03 6.30 14.69
C THR A 17 -5.03 5.26 13.56
N ALA A 18 -5.58 4.08 13.85
CA ALA A 18 -5.69 3.02 12.85
C ALA A 18 -6.49 3.47 11.61
N GLU A 19 -7.57 4.23 11.83
CA GLU A 19 -8.41 4.78 10.77
C GLU A 19 -7.63 5.70 9.83
N GLN A 20 -6.83 6.62 10.37
CA GLN A 20 -6.00 7.53 9.58
C GLN A 20 -4.95 6.79 8.75
N LEU A 21 -4.36 5.73 9.31
CA LEU A 21 -3.38 4.92 8.59
C LEU A 21 -4.01 4.12 7.45
N VAL A 22 -5.23 3.60 7.66
CA VAL A 22 -5.99 2.88 6.62
C VAL A 22 -6.43 3.83 5.50
N GLU A 23 -6.90 5.02 5.85
CA GLU A 23 -7.29 6.04 4.87
C GLU A 23 -6.10 6.46 4.00
N ASN A 24 -4.96 6.81 4.63
CA ASN A 24 -3.72 7.13 3.91
C ASN A 24 -3.28 6.00 2.98
N TYR A 25 -3.35 4.75 3.44
CA TYR A 25 -3.01 3.59 2.64
C TYR A 25 -3.93 3.43 1.42
N SER A 26 -5.23 3.61 1.61
CA SER A 26 -6.22 3.51 0.53
C SER A 26 -5.98 4.56 -0.56
N GLU A 27 -5.66 5.80 -0.16
CA GLU A 27 -5.43 6.89 -1.11
C GLU A 27 -4.14 6.69 -1.90
N VAL A 28 -3.07 6.26 -1.23
CA VAL A 28 -1.80 5.90 -1.89
C VAL A 28 -2.01 4.77 -2.90
N LEU A 29 -2.77 3.74 -2.54
CA LEU A 29 -3.07 2.62 -3.44
C LEU A 29 -3.85 3.07 -4.67
N ASN A 30 -4.86 3.93 -4.49
CA ASN A 30 -5.65 4.51 -5.57
C ASN A 30 -4.78 5.34 -6.52
N GLU A 31 -3.91 6.18 -5.99
CA GLU A 31 -3.05 7.05 -6.79
C GLU A 31 -2.01 6.24 -7.57
N ILE A 32 -1.45 5.18 -6.98
CA ILE A 32 -0.55 4.26 -7.68
C ILE A 32 -1.28 3.58 -8.85
N ILE A 33 -2.51 3.10 -8.64
CA ILE A 33 -3.30 2.47 -9.72
C ILE A 33 -3.60 3.46 -10.84
N ARG A 34 -3.91 4.72 -10.51
CA ARG A 34 -4.11 5.80 -11.50
C ARG A 34 -2.84 6.12 -12.27
N ALA A 35 -1.68 6.10 -11.61
CA ALA A 35 -0.39 6.34 -12.21
C ALA A 35 0.10 5.19 -13.12
N LYS A 36 -0.69 4.13 -13.32
CA LYS A 36 -0.33 3.00 -14.20
C LYS A 36 -0.13 3.49 -15.64
N PRO A 37 1.08 3.38 -16.21
CA PRO A 37 1.32 3.76 -17.60
C PRO A 37 0.67 2.75 -18.55
N ALA A 38 0.16 3.23 -19.69
CA ALA A 38 -0.51 2.39 -20.69
C ALA A 38 0.38 1.26 -21.26
N ALA A 39 1.70 1.43 -21.20
CA ALA A 39 2.67 0.43 -21.63
C ALA A 39 2.87 -0.73 -20.63
N ALA A 40 2.36 -0.62 -19.40
CA ALA A 40 2.52 -1.65 -18.37
C ALA A 40 1.61 -2.86 -18.65
N LYS A 41 2.23 -4.00 -18.98
CA LYS A 41 1.57 -5.29 -19.21
C LYS A 41 1.50 -6.12 -17.93
N GLY A 42 0.39 -6.84 -17.72
CA GLY A 42 0.19 -7.77 -16.60
C GLY A 42 -0.26 -7.11 -15.29
N LYS A 43 -0.02 -7.80 -14.16
CA LYS A 43 -0.31 -7.30 -12.81
C LYS A 43 0.63 -6.14 -12.48
N TYR A 44 0.05 -4.96 -12.27
CA TYR A 44 0.79 -3.74 -11.98
C TYR A 44 1.36 -3.73 -10.54
N LEU A 45 0.57 -4.20 -9.57
CA LEU A 45 1.00 -4.45 -8.20
C LEU A 45 1.43 -5.92 -8.06
N ARG A 46 2.68 -6.17 -7.65
CA ARG A 46 3.22 -7.52 -7.44
C ARG A 46 3.12 -7.99 -6.00
N SER A 47 3.53 -7.12 -5.08
CA SER A 47 3.54 -7.37 -3.64
C SER A 47 3.51 -6.04 -2.91
N ILE A 48 2.83 -6.00 -1.76
CA ILE A 48 2.87 -4.87 -0.85
C ILE A 48 3.33 -5.40 0.50
N THR A 49 4.29 -4.72 1.11
CA THR A 49 4.82 -5.06 2.43
C THR A 49 4.79 -3.82 3.29
N LEU A 50 4.15 -3.91 4.45
CA LEU A 50 4.14 -2.85 5.46
C LEU A 50 5.21 -3.14 6.49
N THR A 51 6.02 -2.16 6.80
CA THR A 51 7.06 -2.28 7.82
C THR A 51 7.11 -1.03 8.67
N THR A 52 7.51 -1.21 9.93
CA THR A 52 7.94 -0.08 10.76
C THR A 52 9.44 0.12 10.60
N THR A 53 9.97 1.25 11.06
CA THR A 53 11.39 1.62 10.90
C THR A 53 12.35 0.54 11.41
N MET A 54 12.00 -0.15 12.50
CA MET A 54 12.85 -1.14 13.17
C MET A 54 12.14 -2.48 13.40
N GLY A 55 10.98 -2.69 12.79
CA GLY A 55 10.19 -3.91 12.99
C GLY A 55 10.22 -4.84 11.78
N PRO A 56 9.67 -6.06 11.93
CA PRO A 56 9.52 -6.98 10.82
C PRO A 56 8.51 -6.45 9.79
N GLY A 57 8.72 -6.82 8.52
CA GLY A 57 7.79 -6.53 7.44
C GLY A 57 6.63 -7.53 7.42
N VAL A 58 5.40 -7.02 7.35
CA VAL A 58 4.18 -7.81 7.21
C VAL A 58 3.70 -7.72 5.76
N PRO A 59 3.65 -8.84 5.00
CA PRO A 59 3.08 -8.84 3.67
C PRO A 59 1.57 -8.62 3.74
N VAL A 60 1.05 -7.78 2.87
CA VAL A 60 -0.39 -7.50 2.74
C VAL A 60 -0.90 -7.96 1.40
N ASP A 61 -2.16 -8.40 1.38
CA ASP A 61 -2.81 -8.86 0.17
C ASP A 61 -3.08 -7.66 -0.76
N THR A 62 -2.63 -7.81 -2.00
CA THR A 62 -2.74 -6.78 -3.04
C THR A 62 -4.09 -6.80 -3.76
N SER A 63 -4.90 -7.84 -3.54
CA SER A 63 -6.23 -8.00 -4.14
C SER A 63 -7.33 -7.25 -3.38
N LYS A 64 -7.12 -6.98 -2.08
CA LYS A 64 -8.07 -6.25 -1.24
C LYS A 64 -7.85 -4.74 -1.37
N THR A 65 -8.48 -4.15 -2.40
CA THR A 65 -8.37 -2.72 -2.73
C THR A 65 -9.53 -1.89 -2.15
N ARG A 66 -10.61 -2.52 -1.68
CA ARG A 66 -11.81 -1.84 -1.14
C ARG A 66 -12.33 -2.55 0.11
N SER A 67 -12.87 -1.76 1.05
CA SER A 67 -13.34 -2.18 2.38
C SER A 67 -12.24 -2.75 3.28
N LEU A 68 -11.34 -1.88 3.75
CA LEU A 68 -10.28 -2.26 4.70
C LEU A 68 -10.74 -2.22 6.17
N LEU A 69 -11.98 -1.77 6.44
CA LEU A 69 -12.54 -1.59 7.78
C LEU A 69 -13.63 -2.61 8.15
N GLU A 70 -14.17 -3.40 7.20
CA GLU A 70 -15.35 -4.26 7.48
C GLU A 70 -15.02 -5.71 7.87
N GLU A 71 -13.77 -6.17 7.77
CA GLU A 71 -13.42 -7.58 8.03
C GLU A 71 -12.90 -7.86 9.46
N ALA A 72 -13.45 -7.18 10.47
CA ALA A 72 -13.23 -7.52 11.88
C ALA A 72 -14.43 -8.26 12.52
N ALA A 73 -15.10 -9.12 11.73
CA ALA A 73 -16.19 -9.99 12.18
C ALA A 73 -15.79 -11.48 12.06
#